data_AF-A0A947T138-F1
#
_entry.id   AF-A0A947T138-F1
#
_cell.length_a   1.000
_cell.length_b   1.000
_cell.length_c   1.000
_cell.angle_alpha   90.00
_cell.angle_beta   90.00
_cell.angle_gamma   90.00
#
_symmetry.space_group_name_H-M   'P 1'
#
loop_
_entity.id
_entity.type
_entity.pdbx_description
1 polymer ?
#
loop_
_entity_poly.entity_id
_entity_poly.type
_entity_poly.pdbx_seq_one_letter_code
_entity_poly.pdbx_strand_id
1 'polypeptide(L)'
;MSDLRQLAMEAMGLALDRAEHARTQGEMHALFAPLAEALWWSAVLDDSFWKSDCARYSALRKHEGHVDLMVGLRYARNRLTHDIDITGMHGLMEGATFPLTFPLRFRGWRWRCINDLPSAGRKDEEREKAYKAALEGRDVEETLRDAADFLRGYLDRVGSGGA
;
A
#
# COMPACT_ATOMS: atom_id res chain seq x y z
N MET A 1 12.97 25.82 -1.18
CA MET A 1 13.11 24.43 -1.67
C MET A 1 12.03 23.63 -0.99
N SER A 2 11.12 22.99 -1.74
CA SER A 2 10.12 22.09 -1.16
C SER A 2 10.81 20.92 -0.47
N ASP A 3 10.32 20.51 0.70
CA ASP A 3 10.79 19.30 1.38
C ASP A 3 10.53 18.10 0.45
N LEU A 4 11.55 17.26 0.21
CA LEU A 4 11.43 16.06 -0.60
C LEU A 4 10.34 15.11 -0.08
N ARG A 5 10.06 15.13 1.24
CA ARG A 5 8.96 14.36 1.83
C ARG A 5 7.59 14.88 1.40
N GLN A 6 7.44 16.19 1.25
CA GLN A 6 6.20 16.80 0.77
C GLN A 6 5.97 16.46 -0.71
N LEU A 7 7.02 16.53 -1.53
CA LEU A 7 6.96 16.10 -2.93
C LEU A 7 6.63 14.60 -3.06
N ALA A 8 7.21 13.75 -2.22
CA ALA A 8 6.90 12.32 -2.20
C ALA A 8 5.45 12.04 -1.78
N MET A 9 4.93 12.78 -0.80
CA MET A 9 3.52 12.69 -0.41
C MET A 9 2.56 13.17 -1.52
N GLU A 10 2.93 14.22 -2.26
CA GLU A 10 2.17 14.68 -3.43
C GLU A 10 2.19 13.62 -4.56
N ALA A 11 3.36 13.06 -4.85
CA ALA A 11 3.50 11.99 -5.85
C ALA A 11 2.68 10.75 -5.50
N MET A 12 2.66 10.35 -4.22
CA MET A 12 1.82 9.25 -3.74
C MET A 12 0.32 9.56 -3.96
N GLY A 13 -0.13 10.78 -3.67
CA GLY A 13 -1.50 11.21 -3.91
C GLY A 13 -1.88 11.16 -5.39
N LEU A 14 -1.03 11.73 -6.26
CA LEU A 14 -1.24 11.71 -7.71
C LEU A 14 -1.29 10.27 -8.27
N ALA A 15 -0.49 9.36 -7.72
CA ALA A 15 -0.55 7.96 -8.09
C ALA A 15 -1.90 7.32 -7.69
N LEU A 16 -2.39 7.58 -6.49
CA LEU A 16 -3.69 7.09 -6.03
C LEU A 16 -4.86 7.66 -6.84
N ASP A 17 -4.82 8.93 -7.20
CA ASP A 17 -5.85 9.57 -8.06
C ASP A 17 -5.88 8.93 -9.46
N ARG A 18 -4.71 8.62 -10.03
CA ARG A 18 -4.61 7.89 -11.30
C ARG A 18 -5.19 6.47 -11.19
N ALA A 19 -4.93 5.77 -10.09
CA ALA A 19 -5.49 4.44 -9.85
C ALA A 19 -7.02 4.50 -9.75
N GLU A 20 -7.56 5.45 -8.99
CA GLU A 20 -9.00 5.64 -8.87
C GLU A 20 -9.64 5.95 -10.23
N HIS A 21 -9.04 6.86 -11.00
CA HIS A 21 -9.54 7.19 -12.34
C HIS A 21 -9.58 5.93 -13.22
N ALA A 22 -8.48 5.18 -13.32
CA ALA A 22 -8.42 3.93 -14.06
C ALA A 22 -9.48 2.90 -13.58
N ARG A 23 -9.71 2.83 -12.26
CA ARG A 23 -10.73 1.96 -11.65
C ARG A 23 -12.14 2.33 -12.12
N THR A 24 -12.47 3.63 -12.09
CA THR A 24 -13.78 4.15 -12.52
C THR A 24 -14.04 3.93 -14.02
N GLN A 25 -13.00 4.02 -14.86
CA GLN A 25 -13.08 3.71 -16.28
C GLN A 25 -13.07 2.18 -16.55
N GLY A 26 -12.68 1.38 -15.56
CA GLY A 26 -12.61 -0.07 -15.67
C GLY A 26 -11.39 -0.58 -16.45
N GLU A 27 -10.34 0.23 -16.51
CA GLU A 27 -9.09 -0.06 -17.22
C GLU A 27 -8.12 -0.81 -16.30
N MET A 28 -8.32 -2.12 -16.15
CA MET A 28 -7.56 -2.92 -15.17
C MET A 28 -6.04 -2.90 -15.39
N HIS A 29 -5.58 -2.79 -16.64
CA HIS A 29 -4.16 -2.68 -16.95
C HIS A 29 -3.57 -1.33 -16.51
N ALA A 30 -4.38 -0.28 -16.49
CA ALA A 30 -3.99 1.06 -16.07
C ALA A 30 -3.90 1.20 -14.54
N LEU A 31 -4.34 0.19 -13.77
CA LEU A 31 -4.17 0.16 -12.31
C LEU A 31 -2.74 -0.19 -11.89
N PHE A 32 -2.02 -0.98 -12.69
CA PHE A 32 -0.75 -1.57 -12.26
C PHE A 32 0.29 -0.53 -11.87
N ALA A 33 0.60 0.37 -12.80
CA ALA A 33 1.61 1.39 -12.61
C ALA A 33 1.31 2.32 -11.42
N PRO A 34 0.11 2.95 -11.33
CA PRO A 34 -0.17 3.86 -10.22
C PRO A 34 -0.22 3.17 -8.85
N LEU A 35 -0.72 1.93 -8.74
CA LEU A 35 -0.72 1.21 -7.47
C LEU A 35 0.71 0.79 -7.06
N ALA A 36 1.54 0.35 -8.00
CA ALA A 36 2.95 0.05 -7.74
C ALA A 36 3.73 1.30 -7.31
N GLU A 37 3.46 2.45 -7.93
CA GLU A 37 4.06 3.73 -7.59
C GLU A 37 3.62 4.23 -6.19
N ALA A 38 2.34 4.13 -5.86
CA ALA A 38 1.84 4.47 -4.53
C ALA A 38 2.47 3.56 -3.45
N LEU A 39 2.57 2.26 -3.72
CA LEU A 39 3.27 1.31 -2.85
C LEU A 39 4.74 1.68 -2.67
N TRP A 40 5.43 2.04 -3.76
CA TRP A 40 6.81 2.49 -3.71
C TRP A 40 6.98 3.73 -2.82
N TRP A 41 6.17 4.76 -3.04
CA TRP A 41 6.24 5.99 -2.25
C TRP A 41 5.92 5.75 -0.77
N SER A 42 4.96 4.88 -0.46
CA SER A 42 4.66 4.51 0.93
C SER A 42 5.90 3.95 1.65
N ALA A 43 6.68 3.09 0.98
CA ALA A 43 7.90 2.50 1.55
C ALA A 43 9.03 3.55 1.69
N VAL A 44 9.19 4.43 0.70
CA VAL A 44 10.18 5.52 0.74
C VAL A 44 9.90 6.48 1.90
N LEU A 45 8.64 6.86 2.09
CA LEU A 45 8.20 7.75 3.16
C LEU A 45 8.34 7.08 4.54
N ASP A 46 7.92 5.83 4.68
CA ASP A 46 8.09 5.04 5.91
C ASP A 46 9.57 4.96 6.33
N ASP A 47 10.47 4.66 5.39
CA ASP A 47 11.91 4.64 5.64
C ASP A 47 12.48 6.03 5.98
N SER A 48 12.01 7.08 5.30
CA SER A 48 12.46 8.44 5.54
C SER A 48 12.10 8.92 6.95
N PHE A 49 10.85 8.70 7.37
CA PHE A 49 10.38 9.07 8.71
C PHE A 49 11.04 8.24 9.80
N TRP A 50 11.22 6.94 9.57
CA TRP A 50 11.96 6.08 10.49
C TRP A 50 13.39 6.56 10.71
N LYS A 51 14.09 6.97 9.65
CA LYS A 51 15.47 7.47 9.75
C LYS A 51 15.58 8.84 10.42
N SER A 52 14.59 9.72 10.24
CA SER A 52 14.66 11.06 10.80
C SER A 52 14.25 11.15 12.27
N ASP A 53 13.23 10.39 12.68
CA ASP A 53 12.69 10.43 14.04
C ASP A 53 12.04 9.09 14.40
N CYS A 54 12.88 8.06 14.52
CA CYS A 54 12.46 6.69 14.81
C CYS A 54 11.56 6.60 16.05
N ALA A 55 11.93 7.29 17.14
CA ALA A 55 11.22 7.16 18.41
C ALA A 55 9.79 7.71 18.32
N ARG A 56 9.62 8.94 17.80
CA ARG A 56 8.30 9.56 17.65
C ARG A 56 7.45 8.84 16.61
N TYR A 57 8.03 8.50 15.46
CA TYR A 57 7.33 7.82 14.38
C TYR A 57 6.84 6.43 14.81
N SER A 58 7.71 5.64 15.45
CA SER A 58 7.37 4.32 15.99
C SER A 58 6.28 4.39 17.05
N ALA A 59 6.36 5.36 17.97
CA ALA A 59 5.34 5.56 18.99
C ALA A 59 3.97 5.88 18.38
N LEU A 60 3.91 6.77 17.38
CA LEU A 60 2.66 7.12 16.72
C LEU A 60 2.08 5.93 15.95
N ARG A 61 2.92 5.23 15.18
CA ARG A 61 2.52 4.05 14.42
C ARG A 61 1.92 2.96 15.30
N LYS A 62 2.47 2.78 16.51
CA LYS A 62 1.93 1.87 17.53
C LYS A 62 0.60 2.37 18.10
N HIS A 63 0.51 3.65 18.45
CA HIS A 63 -0.69 4.25 19.02
C HIS A 63 -1.88 4.21 18.06
N GLU A 64 -1.67 4.51 16.78
CA GLU A 64 -2.72 4.53 15.75
C GLU A 64 -2.97 3.15 15.10
N GLY A 65 -2.28 2.10 15.55
CA GLY A 65 -2.52 0.73 15.05
C GLY A 65 -1.99 0.44 13.64
N HIS A 66 -1.13 1.29 13.09
CA HIS A 66 -0.57 1.14 11.73
C HIS A 66 0.75 0.34 11.67
N VAL A 67 1.11 -0.38 12.74
CA VAL A 67 2.32 -1.23 12.78
C VAL A 67 2.26 -2.27 11.66
N ASP A 68 1.24 -3.12 11.67
CA ASP A 68 1.14 -4.23 10.73
C ASP A 68 0.90 -3.75 9.29
N LEU A 69 0.13 -2.66 9.10
CA LEU A 69 -0.11 -2.05 7.78
C LEU A 69 1.21 -1.72 7.08
N MET A 70 2.04 -0.89 7.72
CA MET A 70 3.26 -0.41 7.10
C MET A 70 4.34 -1.51 7.02
N VAL A 71 4.33 -2.53 7.91
CA VAL A 71 5.25 -3.69 7.80
C VAL A 71 4.81 -4.55 6.62
N GLY A 72 3.50 -4.79 6.50
CA GLY A 72 2.90 -5.53 5.40
C GLY A 72 3.15 -4.87 4.04
N LEU A 73 3.03 -3.55 3.93
CA LEU A 73 3.31 -2.82 2.69
C LEU A 73 4.80 -2.89 2.30
N ARG A 74 5.70 -2.84 3.29
CA ARG A 74 7.14 -3.06 3.04
C ARG A 74 7.41 -4.47 2.52
N TYR A 75 6.75 -5.48 3.10
CA TYR A 75 6.81 -6.85 2.61
C TYR A 75 6.30 -6.96 1.17
N ALA A 76 5.14 -6.36 0.90
CA ALA A 76 4.51 -6.29 -0.42
C ALA A 76 5.47 -5.73 -1.48
N ARG A 77 6.09 -4.58 -1.18
CA ARG A 77 7.04 -3.91 -2.08
C ARG A 77 8.26 -4.78 -2.35
N ASN A 78 8.80 -5.45 -1.32
CA ASN A 78 9.96 -6.33 -1.48
C ASN A 78 9.64 -7.52 -2.37
N ARG A 79 8.47 -8.14 -2.18
CA ARG A 79 7.98 -9.22 -3.04
C ARG A 79 7.80 -8.76 -4.49
N LEU A 80 7.14 -7.63 -4.70
CA LEU A 80 6.96 -7.07 -6.06
C LEU A 80 8.28 -6.79 -6.78
N THR A 81 9.31 -6.34 -6.04
CA THR A 81 10.62 -6.01 -6.61
C THR A 81 11.44 -7.25 -7.01
N HIS A 82 11.27 -8.37 -6.30
CA HIS A 82 12.09 -9.56 -6.47
C HIS A 82 11.40 -10.69 -7.25
N ASP A 83 10.07 -10.70 -7.32
CA ASP A 83 9.28 -11.80 -7.89
C ASP A 83 8.30 -11.29 -8.97
N ILE A 84 8.85 -10.57 -9.96
CA ILE A 84 8.07 -9.95 -11.04
C ILE A 84 7.36 -10.98 -11.95
N ASP A 85 7.79 -12.24 -11.95
CA ASP A 85 7.27 -13.32 -12.81
C ASP A 85 5.87 -13.80 -12.45
N ILE A 86 5.33 -13.39 -11.31
CA ILE A 86 3.95 -13.73 -10.93
C ILE A 86 3.19 -12.44 -10.79
N THR A 87 2.35 -12.15 -11.80
CA THR A 87 1.13 -11.34 -11.71
C THR A 87 0.91 -10.85 -10.29
N GLY A 88 1.30 -9.58 -10.00
CA GLY A 88 1.72 -9.07 -8.69
C GLY A 88 0.81 -9.39 -7.49
N MET A 89 1.02 -8.77 -6.33
CA MET A 89 0.16 -9.06 -5.17
C MET A 89 -1.32 -8.64 -5.33
N HIS A 90 -1.71 -8.30 -6.54
CA HIS A 90 -3.00 -7.86 -6.99
C HIS A 90 -3.73 -9.02 -7.68
N GLY A 91 -4.70 -9.63 -6.99
CA GLY A 91 -5.68 -10.51 -7.61
C GLY A 91 -6.80 -9.70 -8.27
N LEU A 92 -7.26 -10.12 -9.45
CA LEU A 92 -8.55 -9.66 -9.98
C LEU A 92 -9.65 -10.08 -8.99
N MET A 93 -10.55 -9.14 -8.65
CA MET A 93 -11.86 -9.48 -8.11
C MET A 93 -12.65 -10.25 -9.19
N GLU A 94 -12.42 -11.56 -9.33
CA GLU A 94 -13.37 -12.40 -10.07
C GLU A 94 -14.63 -12.49 -9.22
N GLY A 95 -15.72 -11.89 -9.73
CA GLY A 95 -17.01 -11.91 -9.08
C GLY A 95 -17.42 -13.35 -8.82
N ALA A 96 -17.79 -13.66 -7.58
CA ALA A 96 -18.57 -14.86 -7.29
C ALA A 96 -19.74 -14.89 -8.27
N THR A 97 -19.89 -15.99 -9.01
CA THR A 97 -21.03 -16.26 -9.90
C THR A 97 -22.29 -16.38 -9.04
N PHE A 98 -22.84 -15.26 -8.60
CA PHE A 98 -24.14 -15.15 -7.97
C PHE A 98 -25.21 -15.08 -9.07
N PRO A 99 -26.34 -15.82 -8.97
CA PRO A 99 -27.35 -15.89 -10.03
C PRO A 99 -28.23 -14.63 -10.16
N LEU A 100 -27.75 -13.46 -9.72
CA LEU A 100 -28.44 -12.17 -9.83
C LEU A 100 -27.43 -11.15 -10.36
N THR A 101 -27.71 -10.62 -11.55
CA THR A 101 -26.97 -9.53 -12.20
C THR A 101 -27.04 -8.25 -11.37
N PHE A 102 -26.20 -8.15 -10.33
CA PHE A 102 -25.87 -6.88 -9.70
C PHE A 102 -24.87 -6.13 -10.60
N PRO A 103 -25.15 -4.90 -11.06
CA PRO A 103 -24.20 -4.12 -11.87
C PRO A 103 -23.05 -3.52 -11.05
N LEU A 104 -22.76 -4.03 -9.85
CA LEU A 104 -21.58 -3.67 -9.09
C LEU A 104 -20.40 -4.49 -9.62
N ARG A 105 -19.82 -3.98 -10.71
CA ARG A 105 -18.49 -4.40 -11.17
C ARG A 105 -17.51 -4.04 -10.05
N PHE A 106 -17.25 -4.99 -9.15
CA PHE A 106 -16.10 -5.01 -8.24
C PHE A 106 -14.83 -5.08 -9.09
N ARG A 107 -14.47 -3.95 -9.71
CA ARG A 107 -13.29 -3.79 -10.56
C ARG A 107 -12.23 -3.17 -9.67
N GLY A 108 -11.27 -3.96 -9.26
CA GLY A 108 -10.25 -3.56 -8.30
C GLY A 108 -9.27 -4.70 -8.07
N TRP A 109 -8.18 -4.36 -7.41
CA TRP A 109 -7.09 -5.28 -7.12
C TRP A 109 -7.07 -5.55 -5.62
N ARG A 110 -6.98 -6.83 -5.25
CA ARG A 110 -6.85 -7.25 -3.84
C ARG A 110 -5.49 -7.84 -3.56
N TRP A 111 -5.01 -7.66 -2.34
CA TRP A 111 -3.84 -8.36 -1.83
C TRP A 111 -4.07 -9.87 -1.84
N ARG A 112 -3.24 -10.60 -2.58
CA ARG A 112 -3.35 -12.07 -2.70
C ARG A 112 -3.04 -12.77 -1.37
N CYS A 113 -3.60 -13.96 -1.19
CA CYS A 113 -3.20 -14.83 -0.08
C CYS A 113 -1.73 -15.20 -0.22
N ILE A 114 -0.97 -15.14 0.87
CA ILE A 114 0.47 -15.43 0.81
C ILE A 114 0.76 -16.86 0.35
N ASN A 115 -0.15 -17.80 0.63
CA ASN A 115 -0.02 -19.20 0.26
C ASN A 115 -0.17 -19.40 -1.26
N ASP A 116 -0.79 -18.43 -1.96
CA ASP A 116 -0.93 -18.44 -3.42
C ASP A 116 0.28 -17.80 -4.12
N LEU A 117 1.23 -17.25 -3.35
CA LEU A 117 2.43 -16.63 -3.88
C LEU A 117 3.57 -17.66 -3.91
N PRO A 118 4.53 -17.54 -4.86
CA PRO A 118 5.73 -18.37 -4.85
C PRO A 118 6.47 -18.28 -3.54
N SER A 119 7.18 -19.32 -3.15
CA SER A 119 8.04 -19.24 -1.97
C SER A 119 9.03 -18.08 -2.11
N ALA A 120 8.97 -17.11 -1.19
CA ALA A 120 10.08 -16.18 -1.00
C ALA A 120 11.26 -17.03 -0.51
N GLY A 121 12.35 -17.12 -1.28
CA GLY A 121 13.45 -18.04 -0.96
C GLY A 121 13.95 -17.94 0.49
N ARG A 122 13.90 -16.73 1.08
CA ARG A 122 14.13 -16.48 2.51
C ARG A 122 12.81 -16.17 3.22
N LYS A 123 12.46 -16.97 4.22
CA LYS A 123 11.30 -16.71 5.09
C LYS A 123 11.55 -15.51 6.00
N ASP A 124 10.58 -14.60 6.07
CA ASP A 124 10.54 -13.44 6.95
C ASP A 124 9.21 -13.49 7.71
N GLU A 125 9.15 -14.35 8.73
CA GLU A 125 7.90 -14.76 9.40
C GLU A 125 7.14 -13.60 10.04
N GLU A 126 7.85 -12.61 10.59
CA GLU A 126 7.25 -11.44 11.20
C GLU A 126 6.57 -10.55 10.15
N ARG A 127 7.23 -10.32 9.02
CA ARG A 127 6.67 -9.51 7.93
C ARG A 127 5.54 -10.22 7.19
N GLU A 128 5.65 -11.52 7.03
CA GLU A 128 4.57 -12.37 6.52
C GLU A 128 3.35 -12.31 7.46
N LYS A 129 3.55 -12.38 8.77
CA LYS A 129 2.45 -12.25 9.74
C LYS A 129 1.76 -10.88 9.66
N ALA A 130 2.54 -9.80 9.56
CA ALA A 130 1.99 -8.46 9.39
C ALA A 130 1.22 -8.31 8.06
N TYR A 131 1.75 -8.89 6.98
CA TYR A 131 1.07 -8.95 5.69
C TYR A 131 -0.30 -9.65 5.79
N LYS A 132 -0.34 -10.85 6.39
CA LYS A 132 -1.58 -11.60 6.61
C LYS A 132 -2.59 -10.80 7.45
N ALA A 133 -2.11 -10.14 8.50
CA ALA A 133 -2.97 -9.43 9.43
C ALA A 133 -3.58 -8.16 8.84
N ALA A 134 -2.80 -7.39 8.07
CA ALA A 134 -3.19 -6.05 7.67
C ALA A 134 -3.56 -5.89 6.19
N LEU A 135 -3.11 -6.78 5.31
CA LEU A 135 -3.26 -6.62 3.86
C LEU A 135 -4.03 -7.76 3.20
N GLU A 136 -3.72 -9.04 3.50
CA GLU A 136 -4.28 -10.19 2.80
C GLU A 136 -5.81 -10.11 2.59
N GLY A 137 -6.26 -10.25 1.34
CA GLY A 137 -7.67 -10.20 0.95
C GLY A 137 -8.28 -8.79 0.89
N ARG A 138 -7.61 -7.75 1.39
CA ARG A 138 -8.08 -6.36 1.33
C ARG A 138 -7.83 -5.74 -0.04
N ASP A 139 -8.59 -4.69 -0.34
CA ASP A 139 -8.40 -3.87 -1.52
C ASP A 139 -7.07 -3.10 -1.44
N VAL A 140 -6.32 -3.10 -2.54
CA VAL A 140 -4.99 -2.49 -2.56
C VAL A 140 -5.07 -0.98 -2.55
N GLU A 141 -5.99 -0.38 -3.31
CA GLU A 141 -6.17 1.07 -3.33
C GLU A 141 -6.56 1.56 -1.93
N GLU A 142 -7.52 0.89 -1.27
CA GLU A 142 -7.95 1.20 0.10
C GLU A 142 -6.78 1.19 1.09
N THR A 143 -6.01 0.10 1.14
CA THR A 143 -4.89 0.00 2.09
C THR A 143 -3.75 1.00 1.81
N LEU A 144 -3.56 1.40 0.56
CA LEU A 144 -2.57 2.41 0.19
C LEU A 144 -3.07 3.82 0.55
N ARG A 145 -4.39 4.06 0.50
CA ARG A 145 -5.00 5.28 1.04
C ARG A 145 -4.89 5.35 2.56
N ASP A 146 -5.16 4.25 3.28
CA ASP A 146 -4.93 4.18 4.73
C ASP A 146 -3.48 4.57 5.08
N ALA A 147 -2.50 4.08 4.30
CA ALA A 147 -1.10 4.43 4.49
C ALA A 147 -0.81 5.89 4.14
N ALA A 148 -1.40 6.42 3.05
CA ALA A 148 -1.26 7.82 2.68
C ALA A 148 -1.79 8.76 3.76
N ASP A 149 -2.95 8.45 4.34
CA ASP A 149 -3.59 9.24 5.39
C ASP A 149 -2.73 9.25 6.66
N PHE A 150 -2.23 8.08 7.07
CA PHE A 150 -1.30 7.98 8.19
C PHE A 150 -0.01 8.79 7.96
N LEU A 151 0.63 8.62 6.81
CA LEU A 151 1.90 9.30 6.47
C LEU A 151 1.72 10.82 6.35
N ARG A 152 0.61 11.28 5.76
CA ARG A 152 0.23 12.70 5.72
C ARG A 152 0.06 13.25 7.13
N GLY A 153 -0.72 12.56 7.96
CA GLY A 153 -0.95 12.95 9.34
C GLY A 153 0.33 13.00 10.17
N TYR A 154 1.31 12.15 9.89
CA TYR A 154 2.64 12.26 10.50
C TYR A 154 3.40 13.49 10.01
N LEU A 155 3.45 13.70 8.68
CA LEU A 155 4.15 14.83 8.07
C LEU A 155 3.63 16.17 8.61
N ASP A 156 2.31 16.34 8.70
CA ASP A 156 1.68 17.58 9.17
C ASP A 156 2.02 17.88 10.63
N ARG A 157 2.09 16.85 11.48
CA ARG A 157 2.46 16.98 12.91
C ARG A 157 3.94 17.30 13.13
N VAL A 158 4.80 16.89 12.20
CA VAL A 158 6.22 17.23 12.23
C VAL A 158 6.44 18.64 11.67
N GLY A 159 5.76 19.00 10.57
CA GLY A 159 5.82 20.34 9.97
C GLY A 159 5.27 21.44 10.87
N SER A 160 4.21 21.15 11.65
CA SER A 160 3.60 22.10 12.58
C SER A 160 4.39 22.31 13.88
N GLY A 161 5.37 21.44 14.18
CA GLY A 161 6.17 21.50 15.41
C GLY A 161 7.52 22.22 15.28
N GLY A 162 7.79 22.81 14.12
CA GLY A 162 9.06 23.47 13.78
C GLY A 162 8.97 24.98 13.56
N ALA A 163 7.89 25.63 13.99
CA ALA A 163 7.71 27.09 13.93
C ALA A 163 7.88 27.73 15.31
#